data_AF-A0A1G1HYR5-F1
#
_entry.id   AF-A0A1G1HYR5-F1
#
_cell.length_a   1.000
_cell.length_b   1.000
_cell.length_c   1.000
_cell.angle_alpha   90.00
_cell.angle_beta   90.00
_cell.angle_gamma   90.00
#
_symmetry.space_group_name_H-M   'P 1'
#
loop_
_entity.id
_entity.type
_entity.pdbx_description
1 polymer ?
#
loop_
_entity_poly.entity_id
_entity_poly.type
_entity_poly.pdbx_seq_one_letter_code
_entity_poly.pdbx_strand_id
1 'polypeptide(L)'
;IITKSSHASIVHYSQLLEPSFSPEDLITAILIKVSGALSGYLIFLFDEKSAIEIVTRILHREIDSILELDDISRSVMEETGNIIGTAFLNTLAMNLNLEIYPSSPIIACDLSGAIVETIMAQFAIQGEYALSCHISFSSSNDKINGIFSMLPEDIDAWRSI
;
A
#
# COMPACT_ATOMS: atom_id res chain seq x y z
N ILE A 1 -16.55 3.93 9.99
CA ILE A 1 -15.50 4.24 9.00
C ILE A 1 -16.20 4.39 7.66
N ILE A 2 -16.27 5.61 7.12
CA ILE A 2 -16.82 5.82 5.78
C ILE A 2 -15.66 5.62 4.82
N THR A 3 -15.69 4.52 4.05
CA THR A 3 -14.81 4.34 2.89
C THR A 3 -15.47 5.05 1.72
N LYS A 4 -14.89 6.15 1.25
CA LYS A 4 -15.31 6.76 -0.01
C LYS A 4 -14.36 6.23 -1.08
N SER A 5 -14.82 5.28 -1.89
CA SER A 5 -14.04 4.75 -3.01
C SER A 5 -13.73 5.88 -3.99
N SER A 6 -12.45 6.22 -4.10
CA SER A 6 -11.87 7.11 -5.10
C SER A 6 -11.30 6.26 -6.23
N HIS A 7 -11.68 6.61 -7.46
CA HIS A 7 -11.13 6.22 -8.76
C HIS A 7 -10.07 5.10 -8.76
N ALA A 8 -10.40 3.95 -9.39
CA ALA A 8 -9.41 2.95 -9.79
C ALA A 8 -8.94 3.28 -11.21
N SER A 9 -7.63 3.28 -11.44
CA SER A 9 -7.03 3.54 -12.75
C SER A 9 -5.79 2.70 -12.97
N ILE A 10 -5.52 2.37 -14.23
CA ILE A 10 -4.23 1.83 -14.62
C ILE A 10 -3.27 3.02 -14.73
N VAL A 11 -2.19 2.98 -13.97
CA VAL A 11 -1.18 4.05 -13.93
C VAL A 11 0.17 3.49 -14.31
N HIS A 12 0.99 4.27 -15.00
CA HIS A 12 2.39 3.93 -15.13
C HIS A 12 3.04 4.00 -13.74
N TYR A 13 4.00 3.12 -13.45
CA TYR A 13 4.60 3.10 -12.11
C TYR A 13 5.19 4.47 -11.71
N SER A 14 5.68 5.27 -12.67
CA SER A 14 6.25 6.60 -12.40
C SER A 14 5.21 7.59 -11.86
N GLN A 15 3.93 7.27 -12.02
CA GLN A 15 2.79 8.07 -11.56
C GLN A 15 2.17 7.50 -10.30
N LEU A 16 2.76 6.47 -9.68
CA LEU A 16 2.18 5.79 -8.52
C LEU A 16 2.02 6.72 -7.30
N LEU A 17 2.88 7.75 -7.19
CA LEU A 17 2.78 8.78 -6.17
C LEU A 17 1.80 9.89 -6.53
N GLU A 18 1.63 10.15 -7.82
CA GLU A 18 0.90 11.31 -8.29
C GLU A 18 -0.62 11.06 -8.29
N PRO A 19 -1.43 12.05 -7.91
CA PRO A 19 -1.06 13.39 -7.44
C PRO A 19 -0.92 13.50 -5.91
N SER A 20 -0.84 12.38 -5.17
CA SER A 20 -1.05 12.39 -3.72
C SER A 20 0.21 12.68 -2.90
N PHE A 21 1.39 12.44 -3.46
CA PHE A 21 2.68 12.69 -2.79
C PHE A 21 3.66 13.42 -3.71
N SER A 22 4.41 14.35 -3.12
CA SER A 22 5.64 14.91 -3.68
C SER A 22 6.82 13.96 -3.38
N PRO A 23 7.83 13.85 -4.27
CA PRO A 23 9.03 13.04 -4.03
C PRO A 23 9.76 13.30 -2.70
N GLU A 24 9.59 14.50 -2.14
CA GLU A 24 10.20 14.96 -0.88
C GLU A 24 9.34 14.66 0.36
N ASP A 25 8.13 14.12 0.19
CA ASP A 25 7.25 13.80 1.31
C ASP A 25 7.75 12.55 2.04
N LEU A 26 7.80 12.61 3.36
CA LEU A 26 7.97 11.42 4.20
C LEU A 26 6.71 10.57 4.15
N ILE A 27 6.87 9.30 3.80
CA ILE A 27 5.76 8.34 3.71
C ILE A 27 6.13 7.01 4.38
N THR A 28 5.10 6.27 4.77
CA THR A 28 5.23 4.86 5.14
C THR A 28 4.68 3.99 4.03
N ALA A 29 5.52 3.10 3.50
CA ALA A 29 5.15 2.10 2.51
C ALA A 29 5.08 0.71 3.14
N ILE A 30 4.01 -0.01 2.82
CA ILE A 30 3.83 -1.42 3.18
C ILE A 30 3.72 -2.23 1.90
N LEU A 31 4.60 -3.21 1.74
CA LEU A 31 4.65 -4.10 0.58
C LEU A 31 4.26 -5.52 0.99
N ILE A 32 3.36 -6.15 0.25
CA ILE A 32 2.99 -7.55 0.42
C ILE A 32 3.16 -8.24 -0.93
N LYS A 33 4.00 -9.28 -0.98
CA LYS A 33 4.12 -10.11 -2.19
C LYS A 33 2.92 -11.04 -2.29
N VAL A 34 2.35 -11.14 -3.48
CA VAL A 34 1.27 -12.07 -3.81
C VAL A 34 1.80 -13.09 -4.81
N SER A 35 1.45 -14.35 -4.60
CA SER A 35 1.79 -15.47 -5.47
C SER A 35 0.60 -16.41 -5.67
N GLY A 36 0.68 -17.34 -6.63
CA GLY A 36 -0.40 -18.28 -6.96
C GLY A 36 -0.97 -18.01 -8.35
N ALA A 37 -2.28 -18.06 -8.49
CA ALA A 37 -2.98 -17.79 -9.75
C ALA A 37 -2.76 -16.34 -10.26
N LEU A 38 -2.46 -15.43 -9.34
CA LEU A 38 -2.00 -14.07 -9.61
C LEU A 38 -0.69 -13.85 -8.86
N SER A 39 0.30 -13.27 -9.53
CA SER A 39 1.54 -12.83 -8.89
C SER A 39 1.79 -11.34 -9.10
N GLY A 40 2.45 -10.75 -8.11
CA GLY A 40 2.58 -9.30 -8.02
C GLY A 40 2.79 -8.84 -6.59
N TYR A 41 2.60 -7.55 -6.38
CA TYR A 41 2.76 -6.90 -5.08
C TYR A 41 1.56 -6.01 -4.80
N LEU A 42 1.10 -6.04 -3.56
CA LEU A 42 0.27 -4.99 -3.01
C LEU A 42 1.15 -3.96 -2.34
N ILE A 43 0.84 -2.69 -2.56
CA ILE A 43 1.56 -1.56 -2.00
C ILE A 43 0.55 -0.64 -1.33
N PHE A 44 0.78 -0.32 -0.07
CA PHE A 44 0.07 0.71 0.66
C PHE A 44 1.02 1.84 0.99
N LEU A 45 0.67 3.06 0.60
CA LEU A 45 1.44 4.27 0.91
C LEU A 45 0.59 5.17 1.81
N PHE A 46 1.14 5.59 2.93
CA PHE A 46 0.49 6.51 3.87
C PHE A 46 1.35 7.76 4.03
N ASP A 47 0.72 8.94 4.02
CA ASP A 47 1.40 10.16 4.46
C ASP A 47 1.88 10.03 5.92
N GLU A 48 2.94 10.73 6.29
CA GLU A 48 3.52 10.69 7.64
C GLU A 48 2.45 10.91 8.73
N LYS A 49 1.59 11.92 8.53
CA LYS A 49 0.52 12.24 9.48
C LYS A 49 -0.44 11.06 9.68
N SER A 50 -0.84 10.40 8.61
CA SER A 50 -1.76 9.26 8.62
C SER A 50 -1.14 8.05 9.29
N ALA A 51 0.15 7.76 9.04
CA ALA A 51 0.87 6.69 9.70
C ALA A 51 0.99 6.94 11.21
N ILE A 52 1.39 8.15 11.62
CA ILE A 52 1.45 8.55 13.04
C ILE A 52 0.07 8.42 13.69
N GLU A 53 -0.99 8.86 13.01
CA GLU A 53 -2.36 8.79 13.52
C GLU A 53 -2.81 7.35 13.75
N ILE A 54 -2.51 6.44 12.82
CA ILE A 54 -2.82 5.00 12.96
C ILE A 54 -2.13 4.43 14.19
N VAL A 55 -0.82 4.64 14.32
CA VAL A 55 -0.06 4.09 15.45
C VAL A 55 -0.52 4.72 16.76
N THR A 56 -0.72 6.02 16.80
CA THR A 56 -1.16 6.75 18.00
C THR A 56 -2.51 6.25 18.49
N ARG A 57 -3.46 6.00 17.59
CA ARG A 57 -4.78 5.45 17.95
C ARG A 57 -4.72 4.04 18.49
N ILE A 58 -3.88 3.19 17.91
CA ILE A 58 -3.81 1.78 18.29
C ILE A 58 -3.05 1.63 19.62
N LEU A 59 -1.88 2.26 19.72
CA LEU A 59 -1.01 2.17 20.91
C LEU A 59 -1.39 3.13 22.03
N HIS A 60 -2.26 4.11 21.76
CA HIS A 60 -2.59 5.20 22.70
C HIS A 60 -1.32 5.94 23.17
N ARG A 61 -0.37 6.15 22.24
CA ARG A 61 0.96 6.74 22.48
C ARG A 61 1.33 7.67 21.34
N GLU A 62 1.83 8.86 21.66
CA GLU A 62 2.32 9.82 20.65
C GLU A 62 3.65 9.39 20.06
N ILE A 63 3.84 9.69 18.76
CA ILE A 63 5.07 9.48 18.01
C ILE A 63 5.31 10.74 17.19
N ASP A 64 6.55 11.25 17.23
CA ASP A 64 6.90 12.53 16.62
C ASP A 64 7.21 12.41 15.11
N SER A 65 7.76 11.27 14.67
CA SER A 65 8.06 11.02 13.26
C SER A 65 8.00 9.54 12.90
N ILE A 66 7.66 9.24 11.65
CA ILE A 66 7.73 7.87 11.09
C ILE A 66 9.16 7.33 10.98
N LEU A 67 10.18 8.19 11.05
CA LEU A 67 11.59 7.75 11.04
C LEU A 67 12.03 7.15 12.38
N GLU A 68 11.25 7.36 13.44
CA GLU A 68 11.53 6.90 14.81
C GLU A 68 10.62 5.74 15.26
N LEU A 69 9.96 5.05 14.32
CA LEU A 69 9.10 3.92 14.64
C LEU A 69 9.92 2.77 15.28
N ASP A 70 9.65 2.52 16.56
CA ASP A 70 10.12 1.33 17.26
C ASP A 70 9.46 0.05 16.74
N ASP A 71 9.96 -1.11 17.17
CA ASP A 71 9.48 -2.42 16.69
C ASP A 71 7.97 -2.60 16.87
N ILE A 72 7.40 -2.08 17.95
CA ILE A 72 5.97 -2.16 18.23
C ILE A 72 5.19 -1.29 17.25
N SER A 73 5.64 -0.07 17.00
CA SER A 73 5.00 0.86 16.05
C SER A 73 5.07 0.33 14.62
N ARG A 74 6.20 -0.27 14.24
CA ARG A 74 6.36 -0.96 12.96
C ARG A 74 5.38 -2.11 12.82
N SER A 75 5.28 -2.96 13.86
CA SER A 75 4.34 -4.08 13.87
C SER A 75 2.88 -3.63 13.74
N VAL A 76 2.50 -2.50 14.35
CA VAL A 76 1.15 -1.92 14.18
C VAL A 76 0.86 -1.56 12.72
N MET A 77 1.83 -0.95 12.05
CA MET A 77 1.69 -0.62 10.63
C MET A 77 1.64 -1.88 9.77
N GLU A 78 2.52 -2.85 10.00
CA GLU A 78 2.50 -4.15 9.31
C GLU A 78 1.15 -4.85 9.46
N GLU A 79 0.60 -4.92 10.67
CA GLU A 79 -0.71 -5.54 10.91
C GLU A 79 -1.84 -4.75 10.23
N THR A 80 -1.75 -3.41 10.22
CA THR A 80 -2.70 -2.57 9.46
C THR A 80 -2.69 -2.93 7.97
N GLY A 81 -1.49 -3.05 7.37
CA GLY A 81 -1.34 -3.47 5.99
C GLY A 81 -1.82 -4.91 5.74
N ASN A 82 -1.55 -5.82 6.67
CA ASN A 82 -2.01 -7.21 6.61
C ASN A 82 -3.55 -7.31 6.63
N ILE A 83 -4.21 -6.55 7.50
CA ILE A 83 -5.68 -6.50 7.59
C ILE A 83 -6.28 -5.98 6.27
N ILE A 84 -5.80 -4.84 5.76
CA ILE A 84 -6.33 -4.24 4.53
C ILE A 84 -6.04 -5.15 3.32
N GLY A 85 -4.80 -5.62 3.20
CA GLY A 85 -4.34 -6.49 2.12
C GLY A 85 -5.09 -7.82 2.10
N THR A 86 -5.20 -8.50 3.24
CA THR A 86 -5.92 -9.78 3.35
C THR A 86 -7.40 -9.61 3.06
N ALA A 87 -8.05 -8.54 3.54
CA ALA A 87 -9.45 -8.27 3.21
C ALA A 87 -9.67 -8.08 1.69
N PHE A 88 -8.77 -7.34 1.03
CA PHE A 88 -8.81 -7.14 -0.41
C PHE A 88 -8.56 -8.45 -1.17
N LEU A 89 -7.48 -9.16 -0.85
CA LEU A 89 -7.10 -10.41 -1.52
C LEU A 89 -8.15 -11.49 -1.33
N ASN A 90 -8.70 -11.65 -0.14
CA ASN A 90 -9.78 -12.62 0.09
C ASN A 90 -11.00 -12.31 -0.76
N THR A 91 -11.39 -11.04 -0.86
CA THR A 91 -12.52 -10.63 -1.70
C THR A 91 -12.24 -10.91 -3.18
N LEU A 92 -11.04 -10.60 -3.65
CA LEU A 92 -10.61 -10.88 -5.02
C LEU A 92 -10.61 -12.38 -5.32
N ALA A 93 -9.98 -13.17 -4.43
CA ALA A 93 -9.87 -14.62 -4.53
C ALA A 93 -11.25 -15.28 -4.55
N MET A 94 -12.16 -14.88 -3.66
CA MET A 94 -13.51 -15.45 -3.61
C MET A 94 -14.33 -15.11 -4.85
N ASN A 95 -14.28 -13.86 -5.32
CA ASN A 95 -15.09 -13.42 -6.47
C ASN A 95 -14.62 -14.02 -7.79
N LEU A 96 -13.31 -14.21 -7.94
CA LEU A 96 -12.70 -14.77 -9.14
C LEU A 96 -12.38 -16.27 -9.02
N ASN A 97 -12.70 -16.89 -7.88
CA ASN A 97 -12.38 -18.27 -7.54
C ASN A 97 -10.89 -18.61 -7.78
N LEU A 98 -10.00 -17.73 -7.29
CA LEU A 98 -8.56 -17.84 -7.44
C LEU A 98 -7.91 -18.36 -6.16
N GLU A 99 -6.79 -19.05 -6.33
CA GLU A 99 -5.91 -19.44 -5.24
C GLU A 99 -4.69 -18.51 -5.22
N ILE A 100 -4.63 -17.62 -4.24
CA ILE A 100 -3.57 -16.62 -4.07
C ILE A 100 -3.01 -16.65 -2.65
N TYR A 101 -1.72 -16.35 -2.53
CA TYR A 101 -0.94 -16.52 -1.31
C TYR A 101 -0.15 -15.23 -1.01
N PRO A 102 -0.60 -14.41 -0.05
CA PRO A 102 0.14 -13.24 0.42
C PRO A 102 1.33 -13.64 1.30
N SER A 103 2.43 -12.89 1.21
CA SER A 103 3.54 -12.93 2.17
C SER A 103 3.22 -12.14 3.44
N SER A 104 4.11 -12.22 4.43
CA SER A 104 4.16 -11.20 5.48
C SER A 104 4.45 -9.81 4.86
N PRO A 105 3.91 -8.73 5.43
CA PRO A 105 4.21 -7.37 4.98
C PRO A 105 5.66 -6.99 5.28
N ILE A 106 6.22 -6.13 4.43
CA ILE A 106 7.48 -5.43 4.66
C ILE A 106 7.20 -3.94 4.71
N ILE A 107 7.77 -3.25 5.69
CA ILE A 107 7.61 -1.81 5.90
C ILE A 107 8.87 -1.03 5.56
N ALA A 108 8.71 0.08 4.85
CA ALA A 108 9.73 1.09 4.60
C ALA A 108 9.19 2.48 4.95
N CYS A 109 10.02 3.31 5.58
CA CYS A 109 9.69 4.70 5.92
C CYS A 109 10.83 5.57 5.42
N ASP A 110 10.55 6.42 4.42
CA ASP A 110 11.54 7.28 3.78
C ASP A 110 10.82 8.36 2.95
N LEU A 111 11.60 9.18 2.26
CA LEU A 111 11.12 10.05 1.20
C LEU A 111 10.42 9.22 0.11
N SER A 112 9.26 9.68 -0.34
CA SER A 112 8.43 8.94 -1.29
C SER A 112 9.16 8.63 -2.59
N GLY A 113 10.01 9.54 -3.06
CA GLY A 113 10.87 9.34 -4.23
C GLY A 113 11.82 8.15 -4.07
N ALA A 114 12.50 8.06 -2.92
CA ALA A 114 13.44 6.97 -2.62
C ALA A 114 12.74 5.60 -2.51
N ILE A 115 11.55 5.58 -1.91
CA ILE A 115 10.72 4.37 -1.84
C ILE A 115 10.34 3.91 -3.25
N VAL A 116 9.85 4.82 -4.09
CA VAL A 116 9.46 4.46 -5.46
C VAL A 116 10.64 4.04 -6.30
N GLU A 117 11.79 4.71 -6.21
CA GLU A 117 13.01 4.26 -6.89
C GLU A 117 13.40 2.84 -6.48
N THR A 118 13.29 2.52 -5.18
CA THR A 118 13.56 1.17 -4.67
C THR A 118 12.59 0.12 -5.21
N ILE A 119 11.29 0.44 -5.18
CA ILE A 119 10.23 -0.39 -5.78
C ILE A 119 10.56 -0.62 -7.26
N MET A 120 10.75 0.46 -8.02
CA MET A 120 11.06 0.41 -9.44
C MET A 120 12.30 -0.42 -9.75
N ALA A 121 13.37 -0.28 -8.98
CA ALA A 121 14.58 -1.07 -9.16
C ALA A 121 14.31 -2.58 -8.98
N GLN A 122 13.38 -2.96 -8.10
CA GLN A 122 12.94 -4.35 -7.95
C GLN A 122 12.02 -4.81 -9.09
N PHE A 123 11.25 -3.91 -9.70
CA PHE A 123 10.25 -4.20 -10.75
C PHE A 123 10.69 -3.91 -12.19
N ALA A 124 11.86 -3.29 -12.40
CA ALA A 124 12.34 -2.77 -13.68
C ALA A 124 12.50 -3.83 -14.80
N ILE A 125 12.34 -5.11 -14.48
CA ILE A 125 12.58 -6.22 -15.40
C ILE A 125 11.28 -6.78 -15.99
N GLN A 126 10.08 -6.46 -15.45
CA GLN A 126 8.89 -7.29 -15.69
C GLN A 126 7.57 -6.55 -16.08
N GLY A 127 7.47 -5.22 -15.99
CA GLY A 127 6.28 -4.49 -16.45
C GLY A 127 6.36 -2.96 -16.33
N GLU A 128 5.38 -2.24 -16.90
CA GLU A 128 5.33 -0.75 -16.91
C GLU A 128 4.11 -0.15 -16.17
N TYR A 129 3.09 -0.97 -15.83
CA TYR A 129 1.79 -0.48 -15.38
C TYR A 129 1.30 -1.14 -14.08
N ALA A 130 0.72 -0.34 -13.19
CA ALA A 130 0.03 -0.76 -11.96
C ALA A 130 -1.47 -0.54 -12.08
N LEU A 131 -2.25 -1.40 -11.43
CA LEU A 131 -3.62 -1.07 -11.06
C LEU A 131 -3.57 -0.27 -9.75
N SER A 132 -3.88 1.02 -9.79
CA SER A 132 -3.87 1.88 -8.60
C SER A 132 -5.28 2.26 -8.18
N CYS A 133 -5.51 2.21 -6.88
CA CYS A 133 -6.75 2.54 -6.20
C CYS A 133 -6.43 3.53 -5.08
N HIS A 134 -6.91 4.77 -5.19
CA HIS A 134 -6.75 5.71 -4.10
C HIS A 134 -7.76 5.37 -3.00
N ILE A 135 -7.30 5.23 -1.76
CA ILE A 135 -8.18 4.92 -0.62
C ILE A 135 -8.09 6.05 0.39
N SER A 136 -9.21 6.72 0.63
CA SER A 136 -9.31 7.70 1.70
C SER A 136 -10.24 7.19 2.78
N PHE A 137 -9.71 7.14 4.01
CA PHE A 137 -10.49 6.85 5.20
C PHE A 137 -10.74 8.16 5.94
N SER A 138 -11.98 8.38 6.37
CA SER A 138 -12.33 9.54 7.17
C SER A 138 -13.21 9.15 8.35
N SER A 139 -12.99 9.80 9.50
CA SER A 139 -13.83 9.69 10.69
C SER A 139 -13.93 11.03 11.38
N SER A 140 -15.16 11.56 11.50
CA SER A 140 -15.61 12.75 12.26
C SER A 140 -14.80 14.05 12.10
N ASN A 141 -13.48 14.07 12.33
CA ASN A 141 -12.56 15.20 12.12
C ASN A 141 -11.19 14.80 11.53
N ASP A 142 -10.89 13.51 11.41
CA ASP A 142 -9.56 13.04 10.99
C ASP A 142 -9.67 12.26 9.68
N LYS A 143 -8.73 12.56 8.79
CA LYS A 143 -8.63 11.96 7.45
C LYS A 143 -7.32 11.22 7.37
N ILE A 144 -7.40 9.90 7.27
CA ILE A 144 -6.28 9.02 6.94
C ILE A 144 -6.28 8.91 5.43
N ASN A 145 -5.23 9.40 4.79
CA ASN A 145 -5.05 9.25 3.35
C ASN A 145 -4.04 8.15 3.08
N GLY A 146 -4.33 7.35 2.05
CA GLY A 146 -3.33 6.48 1.49
C GLY A 146 -3.58 6.16 0.03
N ILE A 147 -2.54 5.65 -0.61
CA ILE A 147 -2.65 5.01 -1.92
C ILE A 147 -2.56 3.51 -1.69
N PHE A 148 -3.45 2.77 -2.34
CA PHE A 148 -3.35 1.33 -2.46
C PHE A 148 -3.13 0.98 -3.92
N SER A 149 -2.07 0.26 -4.23
CA SER A 149 -1.77 -0.15 -5.59
C SER A 149 -1.46 -1.63 -5.65
N MET A 150 -1.83 -2.24 -6.76
CA MET A 150 -1.45 -3.58 -7.12
C MET A 150 -0.56 -3.55 -8.35
N LEU A 151 0.64 -4.09 -8.19
CA LEU A 151 1.65 -4.18 -9.23
C LEU A 151 1.70 -5.63 -9.71
N PRO A 152 1.14 -5.95 -10.88
CA PRO A 152 1.24 -7.29 -11.43
C PRO A 152 2.69 -7.58 -11.85
N GLU A 153 3.18 -8.80 -11.58
CA GLU A 153 4.45 -9.27 -12.16
C GLU A 153 4.27 -9.58 -13.67
N ASP A 154 3.08 -9.99 -14.11
CA ASP A 154 2.72 -10.25 -15.50
C ASP A 154 1.37 -9.61 -15.83
N ILE A 155 1.37 -8.51 -16.59
CA ILE A 155 0.14 -7.78 -16.95
C ILE A 155 -0.82 -8.62 -17.83
N ASP A 156 -0.30 -9.58 -18.60
CA ASP A 156 -1.11 -10.37 -19.53
C ASP A 156 -1.81 -11.52 -18.80
N ALA A 157 -1.17 -12.11 -17.79
CA ALA A 157 -1.84 -13.02 -16.87
C ALA A 157 -3.07 -12.35 -16.23
N TRP A 158 -2.94 -11.09 -15.84
CA TRP A 158 -4.02 -10.29 -15.25
C TRP A 158 -5.14 -9.94 -16.25
N ARG A 159 -4.84 -9.79 -17.55
CA ARG A 159 -5.86 -9.53 -18.59
C ARG A 159 -6.70 -10.75 -18.94
N SER A 160 -6.21 -11.95 -18.62
CA SER A 160 -6.84 -13.21 -19.00
C SER A 160 -7.90 -13.71 -18.00
N ILE A 161 -8.08 -12.99 -16.90
CA ILE A 161 -9.00 -13.29 -15.78
C ILE A 161 -10.12 -12.27 -15.78
#